data_AF-A0A8H5TM02-F1
#
_entry.id   AF-A0A8H5TM02-F1
#
_cell.length_a   1.000
_cell.length_b   1.000
_cell.length_c   1.000
_cell.angle_alpha   90.00
_cell.angle_beta   90.00
_cell.angle_gamma   90.00
#
_symmetry.space_group_name_H-M   'P 1'
#
loop_
_entity.id
_entity.type
_entity.pdbx_description
1 polymer ?
#
loop_
_entity_poly.entity_id
_entity_poly.type
_entity_poly.pdbx_seq_one_letter_code
_entity_poly.pdbx_strand_id
1 'polypeptide(L)'
;MSLRYEIQAMGQRIEDLVALTKQQSHRVKKVNEQEYEQALNSPSMILFYIDYKQAIKFSVECQRAAFQRRAAFDRNYNRATENDQLEVYALEEKWVKAAINAAGKRLNYLQQYPFAYKDKEAIINHVKAANEVLTRARNGLLQMKRNKDTLYHTMAQPTSQYASRAFEKGNHHALENSTVLAYGLHGVTAADVQKACEIATETYAKKILNWPNGRLEKPEIFKVESHDGQLRDSNDCFERFIDHLHDVFETSPPKDLPVYPHAFVIMDGSCLEKDATAMLVLAHKPEDEWRVGHCHVPIEVELGLAVESLRLGDVTETDVLDQFAD
;
A
#
# COMPACT_ATOMS: atom_id res chain seq x y z
N MET A 1 -2.21 -4.59 -0.66
CA MET A 1 -1.08 -5.46 -1.08
C MET A 1 0.07 -4.53 -1.43
N SER A 2 1.27 -4.63 -0.82
CA SER A 2 2.31 -3.59 -1.00
C SER A 2 2.96 -3.63 -2.40
N LEU A 3 3.08 -2.46 -3.04
CA LEU A 3 3.67 -2.27 -4.38
C LEU A 3 5.07 -2.88 -4.55
N ARG A 4 5.84 -3.03 -3.46
CA ARG A 4 7.15 -3.68 -3.47
C ARG A 4 7.02 -5.19 -3.72
N TYR A 5 6.04 -5.83 -3.11
CA TYR A 5 5.74 -7.25 -3.32
C TYR A 5 5.20 -7.49 -4.73
N GLU A 6 4.41 -6.56 -5.27
CA GLU A 6 3.89 -6.69 -6.64
C GLU A 6 4.98 -6.61 -7.71
N ILE A 7 5.92 -5.65 -7.62
CA ILE A 7 7.06 -5.55 -8.55
C ILE A 7 7.93 -6.80 -8.47
N GLN A 8 8.20 -7.32 -7.27
CA GLN A 8 8.98 -8.54 -7.09
C GLN A 8 8.26 -9.77 -7.66
N ALA A 9 6.96 -9.90 -7.40
CA ALA A 9 6.14 -11.00 -7.92
C ALA A 9 6.08 -10.97 -9.46
N MET A 10 5.90 -9.79 -10.06
CA MET A 10 5.96 -9.62 -11.52
C MET A 10 7.34 -9.98 -12.08
N GLY A 11 8.41 -9.56 -11.40
CA GLY A 11 9.79 -9.91 -11.77
C GLY A 11 10.02 -11.42 -11.77
N GLN A 12 9.62 -12.10 -10.69
CA GLN A 12 9.72 -13.56 -10.59
C GLN A 12 8.92 -14.25 -11.69
N ARG A 13 7.69 -13.78 -11.93
CA ARG A 13 6.83 -14.36 -12.98
C ARG A 13 7.42 -14.21 -14.38
N ILE A 14 8.12 -13.10 -14.67
CA ILE A 14 8.84 -12.93 -15.93
C ILE A 14 9.96 -13.97 -16.06
N GLU A 15 10.77 -14.16 -15.01
CA GLU A 15 11.86 -15.14 -15.03
C GLU A 15 11.35 -16.58 -15.21
N ASP A 16 10.26 -16.94 -14.53
CA ASP A 16 9.63 -18.26 -14.68
C ASP A 16 9.17 -18.50 -16.13
N LEU A 17 8.57 -17.48 -16.76
CA LEU A 17 8.11 -17.59 -18.14
C LEU A 17 9.27 -17.58 -19.14
N VAL A 18 10.37 -16.88 -18.87
CA VAL A 18 11.61 -16.94 -19.66
C VAL A 18 12.28 -18.32 -19.53
N ALA A 19 12.24 -18.95 -18.36
CA ALA A 19 12.68 -20.34 -18.22
C ALA A 19 11.80 -21.28 -19.06
N LEU A 20 10.48 -21.05 -19.04
CA LEU A 20 9.53 -21.83 -19.83
C LEU A 20 9.74 -21.67 -21.35
N THR A 21 10.07 -20.48 -21.86
CA THR A 21 10.37 -20.29 -23.29
C THR A 21 11.58 -21.11 -23.72
N LYS A 22 12.66 -21.13 -22.90
CA LYS A 22 13.85 -21.96 -23.13
C LYS A 22 13.50 -23.44 -23.17
N GLN A 23 12.74 -23.91 -22.19
CA GLN A 23 12.29 -25.30 -22.12
C GLN A 23 11.47 -25.70 -23.34
N GLN A 24 10.49 -24.89 -23.74
CA GLN A 24 9.64 -25.18 -24.90
C GLN A 24 10.43 -25.15 -26.20
N SER A 25 11.36 -24.21 -26.37
CA SER A 25 12.21 -24.13 -27.56
C SER A 25 13.06 -25.40 -27.74
N HIS A 26 13.54 -26.00 -26.65
CA HIS A 26 14.32 -27.25 -26.70
C HIS A 26 13.46 -28.49 -26.94
N ARG A 27 12.19 -28.46 -26.53
CA ARG A 27 11.27 -29.62 -26.58
C ARG A 27 10.40 -29.67 -27.84
N VAL A 28 10.59 -28.77 -28.81
CA VAL A 28 9.78 -28.75 -30.03
C VAL A 28 10.01 -30.04 -30.83
N LYS A 29 8.97 -30.89 -30.88
CA LYS A 29 8.96 -32.17 -31.60
C LYS A 29 8.73 -31.95 -33.10
N LYS A 30 9.03 -32.98 -33.91
CA LYS A 30 8.57 -33.03 -35.30
C LYS A 30 7.04 -33.15 -35.29
N VAL A 31 6.36 -32.36 -36.13
CA VAL A 31 4.90 -32.36 -36.19
C VAL A 31 4.40 -33.68 -36.77
N ASN A 32 3.40 -34.29 -36.12
CA ASN A 32 2.65 -35.43 -36.61
C ASN A 32 1.37 -34.92 -37.27
N GLU A 33 1.13 -35.31 -38.53
CA GLU A 33 0.00 -34.83 -39.33
C GLU A 33 -1.36 -35.25 -38.73
N GLN A 34 -1.45 -36.45 -38.16
CA GLN A 34 -2.67 -36.94 -37.51
C GLN A 34 -2.99 -36.16 -36.21
N GLU A 35 -1.97 -35.84 -35.41
CA GLU A 35 -2.15 -35.06 -34.17
C GLU A 35 -2.45 -33.59 -34.48
N TYR A 36 -1.92 -33.05 -35.59
CA TYR A 36 -2.26 -31.73 -36.10
C TYR A 36 -3.74 -31.65 -36.53
N GLU A 37 -4.22 -32.63 -37.30
CA GLU A 37 -5.64 -32.70 -37.69
C GLU A 37 -6.58 -32.86 -36.49
N GLN A 38 -6.20 -33.68 -35.50
CA GLN A 38 -6.96 -33.81 -34.25
C GLN A 38 -7.00 -32.50 -33.45
N ALA A 39 -5.88 -31.77 -33.37
CA ALA A 39 -5.81 -30.49 -32.69
C ALA A 39 -6.72 -29.44 -33.34
N LEU A 40 -6.79 -29.40 -34.68
CA LEU A 40 -7.67 -28.49 -35.43
C LEU A 40 -9.16 -28.74 -35.18
N ASN A 41 -9.53 -30.00 -34.92
CA ASN A 41 -10.91 -30.39 -34.66
C ASN A 41 -11.34 -30.22 -33.19
N SER A 42 -10.47 -29.72 -32.31
CA SER A 42 -10.78 -29.52 -30.89
C SER A 42 -11.39 -28.14 -30.63
N PRO A 43 -12.66 -28.04 -30.15
CA PRO A 43 -13.27 -26.76 -29.79
C PRO A 43 -12.50 -26.03 -28.69
N SER A 44 -11.91 -26.77 -27.74
CA SER A 44 -11.08 -26.21 -26.68
C SER A 44 -9.84 -25.51 -27.25
N MET A 45 -9.19 -26.09 -28.27
CA MET A 45 -8.02 -25.47 -28.92
C MET A 45 -8.36 -24.08 -29.48
N ILE A 46 -9.52 -23.96 -30.15
CA ILE A 46 -10.01 -22.70 -30.70
C ILE A 46 -10.24 -21.67 -29.57
N LEU A 47 -10.85 -22.07 -28.46
CA LEU A 47 -11.08 -21.19 -27.31
C LEU A 47 -9.76 -20.69 -26.69
N PHE A 48 -8.79 -21.58 -26.46
CA PHE A 48 -7.47 -21.18 -25.96
C PHE A 48 -6.73 -20.26 -26.94
N TYR A 49 -6.87 -20.50 -28.25
CA TYR A 49 -6.31 -19.66 -29.29
C TYR A 49 -6.90 -18.24 -29.25
N ILE A 50 -8.23 -18.14 -29.21
CA ILE A 50 -8.94 -16.86 -29.11
C ILE A 50 -8.54 -16.11 -27.84
N ASP A 51 -8.50 -16.80 -26.70
CA ASP A 51 -8.18 -16.21 -25.41
C ASP A 51 -6.75 -15.62 -25.38
N TYR A 52 -5.74 -16.34 -25.88
CA TYR A 52 -4.40 -15.76 -25.92
C TYR A 52 -4.31 -14.60 -26.93
N LYS A 53 -5.03 -14.65 -28.05
CA LYS A 53 -5.05 -13.56 -29.04
C LYS A 53 -5.70 -12.30 -28.48
N GLN A 54 -6.78 -12.44 -27.71
CA GLN A 54 -7.41 -11.34 -26.99
C GLN A 54 -6.45 -10.74 -25.96
N ALA A 55 -5.75 -11.58 -25.19
CA ALA A 55 -4.74 -11.10 -24.23
C ALA A 55 -3.60 -10.33 -24.92
N ILE A 56 -3.15 -10.77 -26.10
CA ILE A 56 -2.15 -10.05 -26.90
C ILE A 56 -2.69 -8.69 -27.35
N LYS A 57 -3.92 -8.64 -27.87
CA LYS A 57 -4.55 -7.38 -28.29
C LYS A 57 -4.63 -6.40 -27.12
N PHE A 58 -5.11 -6.86 -25.97
CA PHE A 58 -5.20 -6.06 -24.75
C PHE A 58 -3.83 -5.56 -24.26
N SER A 59 -2.80 -6.41 -24.32
CA SER A 59 -1.43 -6.00 -23.98
C SER A 59 -0.90 -4.89 -24.88
N VAL A 60 -1.20 -4.93 -26.18
CA VAL A 60 -0.82 -3.87 -27.14
C VAL A 60 -1.57 -2.58 -26.86
N GLU A 61 -2.87 -2.65 -26.55
CA GLU A 61 -3.67 -1.48 -26.16
C GLU A 61 -3.12 -0.81 -24.90
N CYS A 62 -2.79 -1.60 -23.87
CA CYS A 62 -2.18 -1.09 -22.64
C CYS A 62 -0.80 -0.47 -22.91
N GLN A 63 0.02 -1.11 -23.75
CA GLN A 63 1.31 -0.55 -24.14
C GLN A 63 1.16 0.81 -24.79
N ARG A 64 0.21 0.92 -25.73
CA ARG A 64 -0.04 2.16 -26.46
C ARG A 64 -0.47 3.27 -25.51
N ALA A 65 -1.38 2.99 -24.58
CA ALA A 65 -1.83 3.94 -23.57
C ALA A 65 -0.67 4.43 -22.69
N ALA A 66 0.13 3.50 -22.14
CA ALA A 66 1.28 3.85 -21.31
C ALA A 66 2.30 4.72 -22.09
N PHE A 67 2.60 4.35 -23.34
CA PHE A 67 3.60 5.06 -24.14
C PHE A 67 3.09 6.43 -24.60
N GLN A 68 1.81 6.54 -24.97
CA GLN A 68 1.19 7.82 -25.34
C GLN A 68 1.15 8.77 -24.15
N ARG A 69 0.72 8.29 -22.97
CA ARG A 69 0.66 9.13 -21.77
C ARG A 69 2.06 9.59 -21.39
N ARG A 70 3.05 8.71 -21.46
CA ARG A 70 4.42 9.06 -21.15
C ARG A 70 5.07 10.00 -22.16
N ALA A 71 4.72 9.89 -23.44
CA ALA A 71 5.21 10.79 -24.48
C ALA A 71 4.79 12.25 -24.22
N ALA A 72 3.67 12.49 -23.54
CA ALA A 72 3.24 13.83 -23.14
C ALA A 72 4.24 14.56 -22.22
N PHE A 73 5.19 13.83 -21.63
CA PHE A 73 6.19 14.37 -20.70
C PHE A 73 7.62 14.36 -21.27
N ASP A 74 7.81 13.99 -22.55
CA ASP A 74 9.10 13.88 -23.25
C ASP A 74 10.23 13.26 -22.37
N ARG A 75 11.09 14.13 -21.82
CA ARG A 75 12.23 13.80 -20.93
C ARG A 75 12.05 14.31 -19.49
N ASN A 76 10.96 15.02 -19.22
CA ASN A 76 10.70 15.74 -17.98
C ASN A 76 9.66 15.03 -17.09
N TYR A 77 9.61 13.69 -17.11
CA TYR A 77 8.75 12.92 -16.21
C TYR A 77 8.91 13.33 -14.73
N ASN A 78 10.15 13.64 -14.31
CA ASN A 78 10.45 14.10 -12.95
C ASN A 78 9.86 15.49 -12.61
N ARG A 79 9.35 16.23 -13.59
CA ARG A 79 8.68 17.53 -13.42
C ARG A 79 7.17 17.46 -13.68
N ALA A 80 6.65 16.28 -14.04
CA ALA A 80 5.21 16.06 -14.12
C ALA A 80 4.59 16.20 -12.72
N THR A 81 3.30 16.55 -12.65
CA THR A 81 2.60 16.60 -11.37
C THR A 81 2.55 15.21 -10.74
N GLU A 82 2.32 15.12 -9.44
CA GLU A 82 2.19 13.82 -8.75
C GLU A 82 1.09 12.96 -9.38
N ASN A 83 -0.09 13.55 -9.64
CA ASN A 83 -1.19 12.87 -10.33
C ASN A 83 -0.80 12.35 -11.72
N ASP A 84 -0.04 13.14 -12.48
CA ASP A 84 0.49 12.69 -13.77
C ASP A 84 1.49 11.53 -13.63
N GLN A 85 2.35 11.59 -12.61
CA GLN A 85 3.34 10.54 -12.33
C GLN A 85 2.66 9.23 -11.91
N LEU A 86 1.63 9.31 -11.05
CA LEU A 86 0.77 8.20 -10.63
C LEU A 86 0.03 7.57 -11.80
N GLU A 87 -0.57 8.37 -12.66
CA GLU A 87 -1.31 7.87 -13.82
C GLU A 87 -0.39 7.11 -14.79
N VAL A 88 0.80 7.66 -15.07
CA VAL A 88 1.82 6.96 -15.89
C VAL A 88 2.24 5.65 -15.24
N TYR A 89 2.49 5.65 -13.92
CA TYR A 89 2.85 4.44 -13.19
C TYR A 89 1.76 3.37 -13.29
N ALA A 90 0.50 3.72 -13.06
CA ALA A 90 -0.64 2.81 -13.15
C ALA A 90 -0.82 2.23 -14.56
N LEU A 91 -0.61 3.03 -15.60
CA LEU A 91 -0.66 2.58 -16.99
C LEU A 91 0.50 1.63 -17.33
N GLU A 92 1.72 1.92 -16.86
CA GLU A 92 2.87 1.03 -17.04
C GLU A 92 2.66 -0.31 -16.31
N GLU A 93 2.13 -0.28 -15.09
CA GLU A 93 1.77 -1.47 -14.31
C GLU A 93 0.76 -2.34 -15.04
N LYS A 94 -0.34 -1.74 -15.50
CA LYS A 94 -1.38 -2.42 -16.26
C LYS A 94 -0.82 -3.06 -17.53
N TRP A 95 0.07 -2.36 -18.22
CA TRP A 95 0.76 -2.90 -19.40
C TRP A 95 1.65 -4.10 -19.08
N VAL A 96 2.49 -4.00 -18.04
CA VAL A 96 3.39 -5.10 -17.64
C VAL A 96 2.59 -6.34 -17.22
N LYS A 97 1.54 -6.17 -16.40
CA LYS A 97 0.62 -7.26 -16.03
C LYS A 97 -0.03 -7.89 -17.28
N ALA A 98 -0.52 -7.08 -18.21
CA ALA A 98 -1.12 -7.56 -19.45
C ALA A 98 -0.11 -8.32 -20.34
N ALA A 99 1.14 -7.85 -20.44
CA ALA A 99 2.19 -8.49 -21.21
C ALA A 99 2.59 -9.86 -20.63
N ILE A 100 2.75 -9.95 -19.30
CA ILE A 100 3.01 -11.20 -18.58
C ILE A 100 1.87 -12.20 -18.84
N ASN A 101 0.62 -11.77 -18.69
CA ASN A 101 -0.55 -12.61 -18.94
C ASN A 101 -0.60 -13.10 -20.40
N ALA A 102 -0.37 -12.22 -21.37
CA ALA A 102 -0.42 -12.56 -22.78
C ALA A 102 0.68 -13.56 -23.18
N ALA A 103 1.91 -13.38 -22.66
CA ALA A 103 3.00 -14.33 -22.83
C ALA A 103 2.67 -15.69 -22.18
N GLY A 104 2.16 -15.67 -20.95
CA GLY A 104 1.75 -16.87 -20.23
C GLY A 104 0.68 -17.67 -20.97
N LYS A 105 -0.38 -17.01 -21.44
CA LYS A 105 -1.45 -17.65 -22.22
C LYS A 105 -0.94 -18.24 -23.54
N ARG A 106 -0.06 -17.53 -24.25
CA ARG A 106 0.58 -18.05 -25.47
C ARG A 106 1.40 -19.30 -25.19
N LEU A 107 2.22 -19.30 -24.13
CA LEU A 107 3.04 -20.46 -23.77
C LEU A 107 2.20 -21.64 -23.28
N ASN A 108 1.13 -21.38 -22.53
CA ASN A 108 0.19 -22.41 -22.10
C ASN A 108 -0.54 -23.05 -23.29
N TYR A 109 -0.95 -22.25 -24.28
CA TYR A 109 -1.54 -22.77 -25.53
C TYR A 109 -0.60 -23.75 -26.23
N LEU A 110 0.70 -23.43 -26.33
CA LEU A 110 1.69 -24.33 -26.93
C LEU A 110 1.96 -25.60 -26.10
N GLN A 111 1.81 -25.55 -24.77
CA GLN A 111 1.94 -26.75 -23.93
C GLN A 111 0.76 -27.69 -24.09
N GLN A 112 -0.45 -27.15 -24.14
CA GLN A 112 -1.67 -27.95 -24.28
C GLN A 112 -1.83 -28.49 -25.70
N TYR A 113 -1.41 -27.71 -26.70
CA TYR A 113 -1.54 -28.06 -28.12
C TYR A 113 -0.18 -27.98 -28.83
N PRO A 114 0.75 -28.91 -28.54
CA PRO A 114 2.11 -28.90 -29.10
C PRO A 114 2.13 -29.14 -30.62
N PHE A 115 1.02 -29.63 -31.19
CA PHE A 115 0.81 -29.82 -32.63
C PHE A 115 -0.22 -28.85 -33.19
N ALA A 116 -0.43 -27.68 -32.57
CA ALA A 116 -1.35 -26.66 -33.07
C ALA A 116 -0.95 -26.04 -34.43
N TYR A 117 0.30 -26.25 -34.86
CA TYR A 117 0.86 -25.68 -36.08
C TYR A 117 1.44 -26.77 -36.96
N LYS A 118 1.29 -26.59 -38.28
CA LYS A 118 1.67 -27.57 -39.30
C LYS A 118 3.18 -27.76 -39.39
N ASP A 119 3.96 -26.75 -39.03
CA ASP A 119 5.40 -26.78 -39.10
C ASP A 119 6.07 -26.40 -37.77
N LYS A 120 7.26 -26.98 -37.57
CA LYS A 120 8.09 -26.78 -36.38
C LYS A 120 8.53 -25.32 -36.23
N GLU A 121 8.70 -24.62 -37.35
CA GLU A 121 9.20 -23.26 -37.39
C GLU A 121 8.18 -22.26 -36.84
N ALA A 122 6.89 -22.45 -37.12
CA ALA A 122 5.78 -21.69 -36.57
C ALA A 122 5.74 -21.81 -35.04
N ILE A 123 5.90 -23.03 -34.50
CA ILE A 123 5.96 -23.24 -33.04
C ILE A 123 7.13 -22.46 -32.44
N ILE A 124 8.33 -22.57 -33.05
CA ILE A 124 9.52 -21.83 -32.62
C ILE A 124 9.27 -20.31 -32.69
N ASN A 125 8.63 -19.81 -33.74
CA ASN A 125 8.31 -18.40 -33.90
C ASN A 125 7.32 -17.90 -32.83
N HIS A 126 6.35 -18.72 -32.42
CA HIS A 126 5.47 -18.39 -31.31
C HIS A 126 6.20 -18.33 -29.97
N VAL A 127 7.15 -19.25 -29.71
CA VAL A 127 8.00 -19.21 -28.51
C VAL A 127 8.89 -17.96 -28.51
N LYS A 128 9.54 -17.64 -29.65
CA LYS A 128 10.34 -16.42 -29.81
C LYS A 128 9.51 -15.16 -29.54
N ALA A 129 8.32 -15.08 -30.12
CA ALA A 129 7.43 -13.94 -29.94
C ALA A 129 6.93 -13.81 -28.49
N ALA A 130 6.76 -14.91 -27.73
CA ALA A 130 6.48 -14.85 -26.29
C ALA A 130 7.68 -14.26 -25.52
N ASN A 131 8.90 -14.69 -25.87
CA ASN A 131 10.13 -14.19 -25.25
C ASN A 131 10.36 -12.69 -25.52
N GLU A 132 10.04 -12.21 -26.72
CA GLU A 132 10.07 -10.78 -27.06
C GLU A 132 9.11 -9.95 -26.20
N VAL A 133 7.88 -10.44 -25.99
CA VAL A 133 6.89 -9.79 -25.10
C VAL A 133 7.43 -9.73 -23.67
N LEU A 134 8.01 -10.81 -23.17
CA LEU A 134 8.62 -10.86 -21.82
C LEU A 134 9.82 -9.92 -21.69
N THR A 135 10.64 -9.79 -22.73
CA THR A 135 11.76 -8.85 -22.75
C THR A 135 11.26 -7.40 -22.66
N ARG A 136 10.19 -7.07 -23.39
CA ARG A 136 9.56 -5.74 -23.29
C ARG A 136 8.93 -5.52 -21.92
N ALA A 137 8.26 -6.52 -21.35
CA ALA A 137 7.69 -6.46 -20.01
C ALA A 137 8.77 -6.24 -18.94
N ARG A 138 9.95 -6.87 -19.07
CA ARG A 138 11.10 -6.65 -18.19
C ARG A 138 11.59 -5.21 -18.24
N ASN A 139 11.71 -4.64 -19.44
CA ASN A 139 12.08 -3.24 -19.61
C ASN A 139 11.02 -2.29 -19.01
N GLY A 140 9.73 -2.60 -19.20
CA GLY A 140 8.63 -1.90 -18.55
C GLY A 140 8.72 -1.96 -17.02
N LEU A 141 8.99 -3.14 -16.45
CA LEU A 141 9.13 -3.32 -15.00
C LEU A 141 10.33 -2.53 -14.43
N LEU A 142 11.47 -2.52 -15.12
CA LEU A 142 12.64 -1.72 -14.73
C LEU A 142 12.32 -0.23 -14.74
N GLN A 143 11.53 0.21 -15.71
CA GLN A 143 11.08 1.58 -15.79
C GLN A 143 10.09 1.94 -14.69
N MET A 144 9.10 1.08 -14.43
CA MET A 144 8.17 1.26 -13.31
C MET A 144 8.92 1.39 -11.99
N LYS A 145 9.96 0.59 -11.78
CA LYS A 145 10.79 0.68 -10.57
C LYS A 145 11.45 2.07 -10.43
N ARG A 146 11.98 2.62 -11.53
CA ARG A 146 12.56 3.98 -11.53
C ARG A 146 11.50 5.05 -11.32
N ASN A 147 10.36 4.93 -11.99
CA ASN A 147 9.25 5.89 -11.88
C ASN A 147 8.65 5.87 -10.47
N LYS A 148 8.54 4.69 -9.87
CA LYS A 148 8.23 4.51 -8.46
C LYS A 148 9.21 5.29 -7.59
N ASP A 149 10.51 5.07 -7.72
CA ASP A 149 11.50 5.77 -6.90
C ASP A 149 11.41 7.30 -7.05
N THR A 150 11.16 7.80 -8.27
CA THR A 150 10.87 9.23 -8.52
C THR A 150 9.60 9.69 -7.83
N LEU A 151 8.49 8.96 -7.97
CA LEU A 151 7.20 9.29 -7.37
C LEU A 151 7.30 9.35 -5.85
N TYR A 152 7.90 8.34 -5.22
CA TYR A 152 8.16 8.33 -3.77
C TYR A 152 9.06 9.49 -3.34
N HIS A 153 10.02 9.90 -4.17
CA HIS A 153 10.85 11.07 -3.89
C HIS A 153 10.04 12.38 -4.02
N THR A 154 9.16 12.52 -5.01
CA THR A 154 8.28 13.68 -5.19
C THR A 154 7.30 13.81 -4.02
N MET A 155 6.64 12.70 -3.65
CA MET A 155 5.68 12.63 -2.55
C MET A 155 6.31 12.90 -1.17
N ALA A 156 7.61 12.60 -1.01
CA ALA A 156 8.33 12.83 0.24
C ALA A 156 8.87 14.27 0.41
N GLN A 157 8.65 15.18 -0.55
CA GLN A 157 9.14 16.56 -0.47
C GLN A 157 8.24 17.60 0.23
N PRO A 158 6.92 17.41 0.46
CA PRO A 158 6.15 18.41 1.21
C PRO A 158 6.20 18.23 2.74
N THR A 159 6.55 17.06 3.26
CA THR A 159 6.60 16.80 4.71
C THR A 159 7.73 15.82 5.00
N SER A 160 8.88 16.37 5.44
CA SER A 160 10.03 15.67 6.04
C SER A 160 10.22 14.18 5.63
N GLN A 161 11.19 13.90 4.75
CA GLN A 161 11.59 12.53 4.32
C GLN A 161 11.78 11.50 5.47
N TYR A 162 11.91 11.96 6.71
CA TYR A 162 12.01 11.13 7.92
C TYR A 162 10.66 10.62 8.42
N ALA A 163 9.58 11.39 8.24
CA ALA A 163 8.23 11.04 8.66
C ALA A 163 7.68 9.85 7.86
N SER A 164 7.69 9.94 6.53
CA SER A 164 7.12 8.90 5.66
C SER A 164 7.82 7.54 5.79
N ARG A 165 9.14 7.53 6.02
CA ARG A 165 9.91 6.27 6.23
C ARG A 165 9.60 5.59 7.56
N ALA A 166 9.24 6.35 8.60
CA ALA A 166 8.81 5.80 9.88
C ALA A 166 7.41 5.19 9.76
N PHE A 167 6.48 5.87 9.07
CA PHE A 167 5.12 5.38 8.83
C PHE A 167 5.05 4.16 7.90
N GLU A 168 5.91 4.06 6.88
CA GLU A 168 5.97 2.87 6.00
C GLU A 168 6.37 1.56 6.71
N LYS A 169 6.96 1.64 7.91
CA LYS A 169 7.33 0.46 8.71
C LYS A 169 6.18 -0.05 9.60
N GLY A 170 5.12 0.73 9.79
CA GLY A 170 3.87 0.27 10.42
C GLY A 170 3.01 -0.52 9.43
N ASN A 171 2.66 -1.76 9.75
CA ASN A 171 1.77 -2.57 8.89
C ASN A 171 0.35 -1.98 8.85
N HIS A 172 -0.36 -2.13 7.72
CA HIS A 172 -1.75 -1.71 7.50
C HIS A 172 -2.78 -2.60 8.20
N HIS A 173 -2.78 -2.64 9.53
CA HIS A 173 -3.88 -3.20 10.31
C HIS A 173 -4.16 -2.29 11.51
N ALA A 174 -5.41 -2.31 12.00
CA ALA A 174 -5.97 -1.49 13.07
C ALA A 174 -5.00 -1.21 14.23
N LEU A 175 -5.20 -0.13 15.00
CA LEU A 175 -4.42 0.27 16.19
C LEU A 175 -4.19 -0.92 17.18
N GLU A 176 -3.38 -1.92 16.86
CA GLU A 176 -3.42 -3.22 17.53
C GLU A 176 -2.84 -3.09 18.94
N ASN A 177 -3.72 -3.02 19.95
CA ASN A 177 -3.43 -2.96 21.39
C ASN A 177 -2.34 -1.95 21.83
N SER A 178 -1.93 -1.03 20.96
CA SER A 178 -0.84 -0.09 21.22
C SER A 178 -1.37 1.13 21.97
N THR A 179 -0.70 1.51 23.05
CA THR A 179 -1.06 2.71 23.80
C THR A 179 -0.86 3.96 22.95
N VAL A 180 -1.86 4.85 22.93
CA VAL A 180 -1.84 6.10 22.17
C VAL A 180 -1.06 7.15 22.95
N LEU A 181 -0.04 7.74 22.34
CA LEU A 181 0.77 8.78 23.00
C LEU A 181 -0.01 10.09 23.10
N ALA A 182 0.08 10.76 24.24
CA ALA A 182 -0.56 12.04 24.50
C ALA A 182 0.49 13.10 24.88
N TYR A 183 0.44 14.24 24.19
CA TYR A 183 1.36 15.37 24.37
C TYR A 183 0.62 16.62 24.83
N GLY A 184 1.27 17.44 25.65
CA GLY A 184 0.76 18.75 26.08
C GLY A 184 1.46 19.91 25.36
N LEU A 185 0.68 20.88 24.89
CA LEU A 185 1.14 22.14 24.29
C LEU A 185 0.86 23.34 25.22
N HIS A 186 1.57 24.44 24.98
CA HIS A 186 1.18 25.78 25.45
C HIS A 186 0.79 25.89 26.95
N GLY A 187 1.68 25.48 27.86
CA GLY A 187 1.44 25.65 29.30
C GLY A 187 0.54 24.57 29.92
N VAL A 188 0.08 23.59 29.15
CA VAL A 188 -0.51 22.35 29.66
C VAL A 188 0.58 21.47 30.25
N THR A 189 0.43 21.06 31.51
CA THR A 189 1.40 20.18 32.17
C THR A 189 1.12 18.71 31.87
N ALA A 190 2.11 17.83 32.04
CA ALA A 190 1.89 16.39 31.92
C ALA A 190 0.78 15.87 32.88
N ALA A 191 0.61 16.51 34.04
CA ALA A 191 -0.48 16.18 34.98
C ALA A 191 -1.86 16.54 34.43
N ASP A 192 -1.97 17.64 33.68
CA ASP A 192 -3.21 18.05 33.01
C ASP A 192 -3.56 17.08 31.88
N VAL A 193 -2.57 16.70 31.06
CA VAL A 193 -2.73 15.69 30.00
C VAL A 193 -3.17 14.35 30.61
N GLN A 194 -2.52 13.93 31.70
CA GLN A 194 -2.85 12.69 32.41
C GLN A 194 -4.29 12.69 32.90
N LYS A 195 -4.72 13.80 33.52
CA LYS A 195 -6.10 13.95 34.01
C LYS A 195 -7.12 13.86 32.87
N ALA A 196 -6.85 14.51 31.74
CA ALA A 196 -7.71 14.44 30.56
C ALA A 196 -7.80 13.02 29.97
N CYS A 197 -6.66 12.34 29.80
CA CYS A 197 -6.61 10.94 29.36
C CYS A 197 -7.37 10.00 30.32
N GLU A 198 -7.27 10.26 31.63
CA GLU A 198 -7.99 9.49 32.65
C GLU A 198 -9.50 9.67 32.57
N ILE A 199 -9.96 10.90 32.35
CA ILE A 199 -11.37 11.22 32.11
C ILE A 199 -11.86 10.43 30.90
N ALA A 200 -11.20 10.59 29.75
CA ALA A 200 -11.57 9.94 28.49
C ALA A 200 -11.72 8.43 28.63
N THR A 201 -10.76 7.81 29.32
CA THR A 201 -10.75 6.36 29.54
C THR A 201 -11.88 5.92 30.46
N GLU A 202 -12.17 6.66 31.54
CA GLU A 202 -13.22 6.29 32.50
C GLU A 202 -14.62 6.48 31.96
N THR A 203 -14.88 7.58 31.27
CA THR A 203 -16.17 7.87 30.64
C THR A 203 -16.48 6.83 29.57
N TYR A 204 -15.49 6.48 28.72
CA TYR A 204 -15.61 5.37 27.78
C TYR A 204 -15.91 4.05 28.47
N ALA A 205 -15.08 3.65 29.46
CA ALA A 205 -15.28 2.38 30.16
C ALA A 205 -16.65 2.30 30.85
N LYS A 206 -17.10 3.37 31.51
CA LYS A 206 -18.39 3.41 32.20
C LYS A 206 -19.57 3.44 31.24
N LYS A 207 -19.56 4.34 30.24
CA LYS A 207 -20.72 4.58 29.35
C LYS A 207 -20.84 3.55 28.22
N ILE A 208 -19.72 3.01 27.72
CA ILE A 208 -19.70 2.09 26.57
C ILE A 208 -19.51 0.64 27.02
N LEU A 209 -18.51 0.37 27.84
CA LEU A 209 -18.19 -1.00 28.27
C LEU A 209 -18.99 -1.48 29.49
N ASN A 210 -19.88 -0.65 30.05
CA ASN A 210 -20.59 -0.90 31.30
C ASN A 210 -19.65 -1.34 32.45
N TRP A 211 -18.46 -0.72 32.51
CA TRP A 211 -17.39 -1.13 33.42
C TRP A 211 -17.85 -1.02 34.90
N PRO A 212 -17.82 -2.12 35.67
CA PRO A 212 -18.38 -2.18 37.01
C PRO A 212 -17.43 -1.53 38.02
N ASN A 213 -17.50 -0.20 38.15
CA ASN A 213 -16.93 0.62 39.23
C ASN A 213 -15.59 0.10 39.80
N GLY A 214 -14.59 -0.15 38.95
CA GLY A 214 -13.22 -0.46 39.39
C GLY A 214 -12.93 -1.92 39.79
N ARG A 215 -13.81 -2.89 39.52
CA ARG A 215 -13.53 -4.32 39.82
C ARG A 215 -12.65 -5.02 38.80
N LEU A 216 -12.57 -4.49 37.59
CA LEU A 216 -11.69 -4.96 36.53
C LEU A 216 -10.61 -3.89 36.28
N GLU A 217 -9.46 -4.29 35.78
CA GLU A 217 -8.41 -3.34 35.39
C GLU A 217 -8.96 -2.34 34.36
N LYS A 218 -8.62 -1.07 34.55
CA LYS A 218 -9.00 0.03 33.66
C LYS A 218 -8.27 -0.16 32.32
N PRO A 219 -8.94 -0.01 31.17
CA PRO A 219 -8.26 -0.08 29.88
C PRO A 219 -7.12 0.92 29.79
N GLU A 220 -5.95 0.49 29.35
CA GLU A 220 -4.80 1.38 29.11
C GLU A 220 -4.84 1.89 27.67
N ILE A 221 -5.57 3.00 27.46
CA ILE A 221 -5.76 3.59 26.12
C ILE A 221 -4.64 4.57 25.79
N PHE A 222 -4.27 5.43 26.75
CA PHE A 222 -3.33 6.54 26.53
C PHE A 222 -2.10 6.45 27.43
N LYS A 223 -0.96 6.95 26.92
CA LYS A 223 0.28 7.12 27.66
C LYS A 223 0.73 8.57 27.50
N VAL A 224 0.88 9.26 28.62
CA VAL A 224 1.36 10.64 28.64
C VAL A 224 2.86 10.66 28.45
N GLU A 225 3.32 11.41 27.47
CA GLU A 225 4.73 11.68 27.27
C GLU A 225 5.11 12.97 28.01
N SER A 226 5.96 12.84 29.02
CA SER A 226 6.52 13.97 29.74
C SER A 226 7.85 14.38 29.12
N HIS A 227 8.01 15.66 28.78
CA HIS A 227 9.28 16.18 28.27
C HIS A 227 9.80 17.34 29.12
N ASP A 228 11.13 17.40 29.27
CA ASP A 228 11.82 18.46 30.04
C ASP A 228 11.82 19.82 29.31
N GLY A 229 11.43 19.85 28.03
CA GLY A 229 11.31 21.04 27.19
C GLY A 229 9.86 21.32 26.77
N GLN A 230 9.48 22.60 26.69
CA GLN A 230 8.16 23.01 26.20
C GLN A 230 8.04 22.76 24.69
N LEU A 231 7.06 21.95 24.31
CA LEU A 231 6.60 21.81 22.92
C LEU A 231 5.89 23.10 22.52
N ARG A 232 6.34 23.71 21.41
CA ARG A 232 5.90 25.04 20.98
C ARG A 232 4.67 25.00 20.11
N ASP A 233 4.53 23.96 19.30
CA ASP A 233 3.42 23.79 18.36
C ASP A 233 3.22 22.31 18.00
N SER A 234 2.24 22.04 17.14
CA SER A 234 1.94 20.68 16.67
C SER A 234 3.08 20.06 15.86
N ASN A 235 3.93 20.84 15.19
CA ASN A 235 5.10 20.32 14.46
C ASN A 235 6.12 19.72 15.40
N ASP A 236 6.35 20.34 16.55
CA ASP A 236 7.21 19.76 17.59
C ASP A 236 6.63 18.39 18.06
N CYS A 237 5.31 18.27 18.21
CA CYS A 237 4.67 16.99 18.55
C CYS A 237 4.84 15.94 17.43
N PHE A 238 4.70 16.34 16.17
CA PHE A 238 4.91 15.46 15.01
C PHE A 238 6.36 14.94 14.95
N GLU A 239 7.35 15.83 15.08
CA GLU A 239 8.77 15.45 15.08
C GLU A 239 9.09 14.48 16.21
N ARG A 240 8.58 14.74 17.42
CA ARG A 240 8.77 13.84 18.56
C ARG A 240 8.15 12.48 18.38
N PHE A 241 6.96 12.44 17.80
CA PHE A 241 6.32 11.18 17.48
C PHE A 241 7.13 10.39 16.46
N ILE A 242 7.68 11.06 15.43
CA ILE A 242 8.55 10.44 14.43
C ILE A 242 9.85 9.93 15.07
N ASP A 243 10.48 10.70 15.96
CA ASP A 243 11.68 10.29 16.68
C ASP A 243 11.41 9.05 17.55
N HIS A 244 10.30 9.03 18.29
CA HIS A 244 9.87 7.87 19.06
C HIS A 244 9.72 6.63 18.17
N LEU A 245 9.11 6.78 16.99
CA LEU A 245 9.00 5.68 16.03
C LEU A 245 10.39 5.21 15.58
N HIS A 246 11.34 6.11 15.31
CA HIS A 246 12.71 5.73 14.90
C HIS A 246 13.46 4.94 15.97
N ASP A 247 13.48 5.41 17.22
CA ASP A 247 14.18 4.74 18.33
C ASP A 247 13.68 3.31 18.54
N VAL A 248 12.37 3.12 18.43
CA VAL A 248 11.70 1.83 18.49
C VAL A 248 12.16 0.89 17.36
N PHE A 249 12.37 1.41 16.13
CA PHE A 249 12.79 0.60 14.98
C PHE A 249 14.29 0.29 14.93
N GLU A 250 15.15 1.06 15.59
CA GLU A 250 16.61 0.82 15.59
C GLU A 250 17.07 -0.22 16.62
N THR A 251 16.26 -0.53 17.64
CA THR A 251 16.60 -1.56 18.62
C THR A 251 16.42 -2.98 18.04
N SER A 252 17.53 -3.62 17.68
CA SER A 252 17.57 -4.96 17.06
C SER A 252 17.70 -6.10 18.09
N PRO A 253 17.06 -7.27 17.90
CA PRO A 253 16.03 -7.61 16.93
C PRO A 253 14.60 -7.38 17.49
N PRO A 254 13.63 -6.92 16.68
CA PRO A 254 12.23 -6.93 17.11
C PRO A 254 11.77 -8.40 17.16
N LYS A 255 11.62 -8.95 18.37
CA LYS A 255 11.14 -10.33 18.57
C LYS A 255 9.70 -10.53 18.14
N ASP A 256 8.94 -9.44 18.10
CA ASP A 256 7.70 -9.25 17.39
C ASP A 256 7.75 -7.79 16.94
N LEU A 257 7.42 -7.48 15.68
CA LEU A 257 7.25 -6.09 15.25
C LEU A 257 6.08 -5.55 16.08
N PRO A 258 6.30 -4.68 17.08
CA PRO A 258 5.16 -4.21 17.84
C PRO A 258 4.39 -3.31 16.87
N VAL A 259 3.11 -3.59 16.72
CA VAL A 259 2.22 -2.93 15.77
C VAL A 259 1.91 -1.56 16.38
N TYR A 260 2.84 -0.63 16.21
CA TYR A 260 2.83 0.72 16.80
C TYR A 260 1.85 1.65 16.06
N PRO A 261 1.30 2.67 16.76
CA PRO A 261 0.03 3.32 16.42
C PRO A 261 0.11 4.24 15.20
N HIS A 262 -1.03 4.40 14.54
CA HIS A 262 -1.29 5.41 13.51
C HIS A 262 -2.01 6.64 14.08
N ALA A 263 -2.00 6.81 15.41
CA ALA A 263 -2.69 7.88 16.10
C ALA A 263 -1.89 8.40 17.32
N PHE A 264 -1.96 9.70 17.56
CA PHE A 264 -1.54 10.32 18.83
C PHE A 264 -2.44 11.50 19.15
N VAL A 265 -2.40 11.96 20.40
CA VAL A 265 -3.25 13.05 20.88
C VAL A 265 -2.39 14.25 21.27
N ILE A 266 -2.83 15.43 20.89
CA ILE A 266 -2.28 16.71 21.32
C ILE A 266 -3.33 17.43 22.17
N MET A 267 -2.92 17.89 23.34
CA MET A 267 -3.76 18.67 24.26
C MET A 267 -3.16 20.06 24.43
N ASP A 268 -3.97 21.09 24.18
CA ASP A 268 -3.65 22.48 24.48
C ASP A 268 -4.57 23.01 25.59
N GLY A 269 -4.61 24.33 25.80
CA GLY A 269 -5.44 24.94 26.85
C GLY A 269 -6.92 24.55 26.81
N SER A 270 -7.45 24.13 25.65
CA SER A 270 -8.83 23.66 25.51
C SER A 270 -9.13 22.41 26.36
N CYS A 271 -8.12 21.60 26.68
CA CYS A 271 -8.29 20.40 27.51
C CYS A 271 -8.65 20.71 28.99
N LEU A 272 -8.53 21.98 29.39
CA LEU A 272 -8.83 22.47 30.75
C LEU A 272 -10.21 23.11 30.88
N GLU A 273 -10.91 23.30 29.75
CA GLU A 273 -12.20 23.98 29.71
C GLU A 273 -13.37 23.06 30.07
N LYS A 274 -14.57 23.62 30.18
CA LYS A 274 -15.76 22.84 30.52
C LYS A 274 -16.20 21.90 29.40
N ASP A 275 -16.02 22.33 28.15
CA ASP A 275 -16.30 21.56 26.93
C ASP A 275 -14.97 21.08 26.33
N ALA A 276 -14.18 20.40 27.16
CA ALA A 276 -12.78 20.09 26.86
C ALA A 276 -12.63 19.21 25.61
N THR A 277 -11.75 19.63 24.70
CA THR A 277 -11.42 18.87 23.48
C THR A 277 -9.93 18.54 23.45
N ALA A 278 -9.59 17.53 22.65
CA ALA A 278 -8.22 17.20 22.31
C ALA A 278 -8.10 17.05 20.80
N MET A 279 -6.93 17.40 20.25
CA MET A 279 -6.63 17.17 18.85
C MET A 279 -6.18 15.72 18.69
N LEU A 280 -7.02 14.90 18.08
CA LEU A 280 -6.66 13.56 17.66
C LEU A 280 -5.99 13.65 16.30
N VAL A 281 -4.75 13.18 16.22
CA VAL A 281 -3.97 13.15 15.00
C VAL A 281 -3.93 11.72 14.49
N LEU A 282 -4.27 11.53 13.22
CA LEU A 282 -4.29 10.23 12.55
C LEU A 282 -3.36 10.25 11.33
N ALA A 283 -2.36 9.37 11.33
CA ALA A 283 -1.58 9.03 10.14
C ALA A 283 -2.30 7.91 9.40
N HIS A 284 -2.96 8.21 8.30
CA HIS A 284 -3.81 7.26 7.58
C HIS A 284 -3.46 7.21 6.10
N LYS A 285 -3.97 6.21 5.37
CA LYS A 285 -3.59 6.00 3.96
C LYS A 285 -4.79 5.89 3.02
N PRO A 286 -5.53 6.99 2.79
CA PRO A 286 -6.63 6.97 1.83
C PRO A 286 -6.07 6.75 0.42
N GLU A 287 -6.66 5.82 -0.33
CA GLU A 287 -6.32 5.57 -1.74
C GLU A 287 -4.82 5.31 -2.01
N ASP A 288 -4.13 4.66 -1.06
CA ASP A 288 -2.71 4.32 -1.13
C ASP A 288 -1.70 5.50 -1.04
N GLU A 289 -2.12 6.67 -0.54
CA GLU A 289 -1.25 7.80 -0.19
C GLU A 289 -1.24 8.04 1.32
N TRP A 290 -0.06 8.11 1.98
CA TRP A 290 0.00 8.43 3.41
C TRP A 290 -0.31 9.90 3.65
N ARG A 291 -1.29 10.15 4.50
CA ARG A 291 -1.73 11.48 4.93
C ARG A 291 -1.75 11.56 6.44
N VAL A 292 -1.57 12.77 6.94
CA VAL A 292 -1.78 13.09 8.34
C VAL A 292 -3.01 13.98 8.41
N GLY A 293 -4.08 13.42 8.97
CA GLY A 293 -5.30 14.13 9.32
C GLY A 293 -5.30 14.47 10.79
N HIS A 294 -6.09 15.47 11.16
CA HIS A 294 -6.35 15.81 12.55
C HIS A 294 -7.78 16.32 12.69
N CYS A 295 -8.38 16.06 13.84
CA CYS A 295 -9.70 16.57 14.21
C CYS A 295 -9.76 16.87 15.71
N HIS A 296 -10.68 17.74 16.11
CA HIS A 296 -10.91 18.06 17.51
C HIS A 296 -12.00 17.17 18.08
N VAL A 297 -11.63 16.33 19.04
CA VAL A 297 -12.54 15.35 19.65
C VAL A 297 -12.82 15.74 21.10
N PRO A 298 -14.09 15.75 21.54
CA PRO A 298 -14.42 15.94 22.95
C PRO A 298 -13.73 14.89 23.84
N ILE A 299 -13.15 15.33 24.95
CA ILE A 299 -12.33 14.47 25.82
C ILE A 299 -13.17 13.43 26.57
N GLU A 300 -14.48 13.63 26.74
CA GLU A 300 -15.31 12.71 27.52
C GLU A 300 -15.42 11.31 26.90
N VAL A 301 -16.58 10.90 26.38
CA VAL A 301 -16.75 9.53 25.91
C VAL A 301 -16.18 9.35 24.51
N GLU A 302 -16.16 10.44 23.75
CA GLU A 302 -15.90 10.52 22.33
C GLU A 302 -14.44 10.20 22.01
N LEU A 303 -13.47 10.77 22.75
CA LEU A 303 -12.06 10.51 22.50
C LEU A 303 -11.68 9.03 22.73
N GLY A 304 -12.14 8.44 23.83
CA GLY A 304 -11.93 7.01 24.11
C GLY A 304 -12.64 6.12 23.08
N LEU A 305 -13.88 6.47 22.72
CA LEU A 305 -14.66 5.73 21.73
C LEU A 305 -14.06 5.80 20.33
N ALA A 306 -13.55 6.96 19.90
CA ALA A 306 -12.94 7.13 18.59
C ALA A 306 -11.68 6.26 18.45
N VAL A 307 -10.81 6.30 19.46
CA VAL A 307 -9.59 5.47 19.48
C VAL A 307 -9.91 3.98 19.51
N GLU A 308 -10.82 3.54 20.37
CA GLU A 308 -11.17 2.12 20.48
C GLU A 308 -11.97 1.60 19.27
N SER A 309 -12.84 2.43 18.67
CA SER A 309 -13.53 2.04 17.43
C SER A 309 -12.55 1.84 16.26
N LEU A 310 -11.53 2.69 16.15
CA LEU A 310 -10.42 2.51 15.19
C LEU A 310 -9.61 1.24 15.51
N ARG A 311 -9.44 0.93 16.81
CA ARG A 311 -8.76 -0.27 17.32
C ARG A 311 -9.45 -1.56 16.91
N LEU A 312 -10.77 -1.59 17.03
CA LEU A 312 -11.62 -2.74 16.75
C LEU A 312 -11.93 -2.87 15.25
N GLY A 313 -11.63 -1.84 14.46
CA GLY A 313 -11.96 -1.77 13.05
C GLY A 313 -13.44 -1.49 12.78
N ASP A 314 -14.16 -0.93 13.76
CA ASP A 314 -15.57 -0.57 13.65
C ASP A 314 -15.78 0.67 12.76
N VAL A 315 -14.77 1.54 12.68
CA VAL A 315 -14.72 2.75 11.85
C VAL A 315 -13.34 2.89 11.21
N THR A 316 -13.25 3.61 10.09
CA THR A 316 -11.97 3.97 9.45
C THR A 316 -11.45 5.32 9.95
N GLU A 317 -10.16 5.61 9.71
CA GLU A 317 -9.58 6.92 10.06
C GLU A 317 -10.29 8.05 9.31
N THR A 318 -10.69 7.82 8.06
CA THR A 318 -11.46 8.79 7.27
C THR A 318 -12.83 9.05 7.89
N ASP A 319 -13.53 8.01 8.37
CA ASP A 319 -14.83 8.19 9.02
C ASP A 319 -14.72 9.04 10.30
N VAL A 320 -13.65 8.85 11.09
CA VAL A 320 -13.39 9.64 12.30
C VAL A 320 -13.03 11.08 11.96
N LEU A 321 -12.21 11.30 10.94
CA LEU A 321 -11.86 12.65 10.47
C LEU A 321 -13.09 13.39 9.95
N ASP A 322 -13.97 12.72 9.19
CA ASP A 322 -15.20 13.30 8.65
C ASP A 322 -16.25 13.56 9.75
N GLN A 323 -16.33 12.69 10.77
CA GLN A 323 -17.27 12.85 11.88
C GLN A 323 -16.98 14.08 12.74
N PHE A 324 -15.70 14.42 12.91
CA PHE A 324 -15.24 15.54 13.73
C PHE A 324 -14.58 16.64 12.88
N ALA A 325 -14.91 16.68 11.57
CA ALA A 325 -14.53 17.78 10.71
C ALA A 325 -15.31 19.03 11.13
N ASP A 326 -14.60 20.13 11.35
CA ASP A 326 -15.19 21.44 11.67
C ASP A 326 -16.05 22.01 10.53
#